data_AF-A0A1G7SU38-F1
#
_entry.id   AF-A0A1G7SU38-F1
#
_cell.length_a   1.000
_cell.length_b   1.000
_cell.length_c   1.000
_cell.angle_alpha   90.00
_cell.angle_beta   90.00
_cell.angle_gamma   90.00
#
_symmetry.space_group_name_H-M   'P 1'
#
loop_
_entity.id
_entity.type
_entity.pdbx_description
1 polymer ?
#
loop_
_entity_poly.entity_id
_entity_poly.type
_entity_poly.pdbx_seq_one_letter_code
_entity_poly.pdbx_strand_id
1 'polypeptide(L)'
;MHRLAVLFFTAVLGAAALVACQTAPAAQPKPVAGFVTDMKAFDAFIATKPTPAQFHAAYPDVTLVTPDMMSTREMRQNNSRYFPKLDSEGRIIGGSFM
;
A
#
# COMPACT_ATOMS: atom_id res chain seq x y z
N MET A 1 7.05 -45.76 42.54
CA MET A 1 7.36 -45.57 41.10
C MET A 1 6.82 -44.23 40.61
N HIS A 2 7.43 -43.11 41.03
CA HIS A 2 6.93 -41.73 40.78
C HIS A 2 8.05 -40.80 40.26
N ARG A 3 9.07 -41.35 39.59
CA ARG A 3 10.24 -40.59 39.12
C ARG A 3 10.45 -40.64 37.61
N LEU A 4 9.46 -41.13 36.86
CA LEU A 4 9.53 -41.28 35.41
C LEU A 4 8.55 -40.37 34.64
N ALA A 5 7.81 -39.51 35.33
CA ALA A 5 6.77 -38.67 34.72
C ALA A 5 7.18 -37.22 34.43
N VAL A 6 8.46 -36.85 34.63
CA VAL A 6 8.91 -35.43 34.56
C VAL A 6 9.77 -35.13 33.32
N LEU A 7 10.18 -36.13 32.54
CA LEU A 7 11.18 -35.95 31.47
C LEU A 7 10.63 -35.97 30.03
N PHE A 8 9.31 -35.85 29.84
CA PHE A 8 8.69 -35.81 28.50
C PHE A 8 7.92 -34.50 28.21
N PHE A 9 8.31 -33.38 28.84
CA PHE A 9 7.62 -32.08 28.68
C PHE A 9 8.45 -30.98 28.01
N THR A 10 9.59 -31.29 27.37
CA THR A 10 10.55 -30.26 26.92
C THR A 10 11.12 -30.47 25.52
N ALA A 11 10.30 -30.89 24.53
CA ALA A 11 10.83 -31.10 23.16
C ALA A 11 9.87 -30.77 22.00
N VAL A 12 8.90 -29.87 22.15
CA VAL A 12 8.02 -29.42 21.02
C VAL A 12 8.02 -27.89 20.83
N LEU A 13 8.96 -27.18 21.44
CA LEU A 13 9.08 -25.71 21.34
C LEU A 13 10.33 -25.32 20.52
N GLY A 14 10.35 -25.61 19.22
CA GLY A 14 11.58 -25.38 18.44
C GLY A 14 11.47 -25.20 16.94
N ALA A 15 10.28 -25.06 16.33
CA ALA A 15 10.15 -25.04 14.87
C ALA A 15 9.16 -24.02 14.29
N ALA A 16 8.94 -22.87 14.95
CA ALA A 16 8.07 -21.79 14.42
C ALA A 16 8.79 -20.44 14.24
N ALA A 17 10.11 -20.44 14.04
CA ALA A 17 10.91 -19.21 13.96
C ALA A 17 11.26 -18.75 12.53
N LEU A 18 10.51 -19.14 11.50
CA LEU A 18 10.83 -18.79 10.10
C LEU A 18 9.62 -18.32 9.28
N VAL A 19 8.72 -17.51 9.84
CA VAL A 19 7.76 -16.72 9.03
C VAL A 19 7.58 -15.34 9.65
N ALA A 20 8.67 -14.61 9.81
CA ALA A 20 8.61 -13.18 10.00
C ALA A 20 9.69 -12.57 9.12
N CYS A 21 9.47 -12.61 7.81
CA CYS A 21 10.07 -11.62 6.93
C CYS A 21 9.45 -10.29 7.35
N GLN A 22 10.08 -9.65 8.33
CA GLN A 22 9.75 -8.32 8.76
C GLN A 22 10.10 -7.45 7.56
N THR A 23 9.10 -7.16 6.73
CA THR A 23 9.15 -6.02 5.83
C THR A 23 9.40 -4.82 6.74
N ALA A 24 10.67 -4.44 6.86
CA ALA A 24 11.03 -3.16 7.41
C ALA A 24 10.15 -2.14 6.68
N PRO A 25 9.45 -1.22 7.38
CA PRO A 25 8.68 -0.20 6.72
C PRO A 25 9.64 0.52 5.77
N ALA A 26 9.44 0.35 4.46
CA ALA A 26 10.13 1.18 3.49
C ALA A 26 9.89 2.62 3.93
N ALA A 27 10.96 3.40 4.09
CA ALA A 27 10.88 4.78 4.52
C ALA A 27 9.75 5.46 3.74
N GLN A 28 8.73 5.95 4.44
CA GLN A 28 7.56 6.51 3.80
C GLN A 28 8.01 7.71 2.95
N PRO A 29 7.65 7.76 1.66
CA PRO A 29 7.99 8.90 0.82
C PRO A 29 7.52 10.19 1.49
N LYS A 30 8.33 11.24 1.41
CA LYS A 30 7.89 12.57 1.87
C LYS A 30 6.62 12.95 1.07
N PRO A 31 5.55 13.40 1.73
CA PRO A 31 4.34 13.83 1.03
C PRO A 31 4.63 14.94 0.02
N VAL A 32 4.06 14.79 -1.18
CA VAL A 32 4.08 15.79 -2.25
C VAL A 32 2.81 16.63 -2.11
N ALA A 33 2.98 17.90 -1.76
CA ALA A 33 1.87 18.82 -1.61
C ALA A 33 1.36 19.32 -2.97
N GLY A 34 0.06 19.60 -3.06
CA GLY A 34 -0.61 20.08 -4.25
C GLY A 34 -0.84 19.00 -5.31
N PHE A 35 -1.00 19.43 -6.55
CA PHE A 35 -1.24 18.54 -7.67
C PHE A 35 0.04 18.00 -8.29
N VAL A 36 -0.07 16.92 -9.07
CA VAL A 36 1.08 16.27 -9.68
C VAL A 36 1.68 17.14 -10.78
N THR A 37 2.91 17.59 -10.55
CA THR A 37 3.70 18.37 -11.51
C THR A 37 4.85 17.54 -12.12
N ASP A 38 5.45 16.64 -11.33
CA ASP A 38 6.45 15.69 -11.80
C ASP A 38 5.78 14.36 -12.18
N MET A 39 5.37 14.26 -13.44
CA MET A 39 4.74 13.05 -13.99
C MET A 39 5.68 11.83 -13.95
N LYS A 40 7.00 12.03 -14.10
CA LYS A 40 7.96 10.92 -14.11
C LYS A 40 8.09 10.30 -12.72
N ALA A 41 8.18 11.13 -11.68
CA ALA A 41 8.19 10.67 -10.30
C ALA A 41 6.87 9.99 -9.92
N PHE A 42 5.74 10.53 -10.41
CA PHE A 42 4.43 9.92 -10.21
C PHE A 42 4.31 8.55 -10.87
N ASP A 43 4.71 8.42 -12.14
CA ASP A 43 4.68 7.13 -12.86
C ASP A 43 5.57 6.09 -12.17
N ALA A 44 6.75 6.49 -11.69
CA ALA A 44 7.63 5.61 -10.92
C ALA A 44 6.98 5.15 -9.60
N PHE A 45 6.24 6.04 -8.93
CA PHE A 45 5.47 5.69 -7.73
C PHE A 45 4.35 4.70 -8.06
N ILE A 46 3.55 4.95 -9.10
CA ILE A 46 2.48 4.03 -9.52
C ILE A 46 3.04 2.65 -9.91
N ALA A 47 4.22 2.60 -10.54
CA ALA A 47 4.89 1.33 -10.89
C ALA A 47 5.21 0.45 -9.67
N THR A 48 5.28 1.01 -8.45
CA THR A 48 5.43 0.23 -7.20
C THR A 48 4.16 -0.52 -6.78
N LYS A 49 3.05 -0.32 -7.50
CA LYS A 49 1.72 -0.86 -7.22
C LYS A 49 1.22 -0.47 -5.81
N PRO A 50 1.11 0.83 -5.50
CA PRO A 50 0.75 1.28 -4.17
C PRO A 50 -0.68 0.91 -3.82
N THR A 51 -0.94 0.71 -2.52
CA THR A 51 -2.32 0.68 -2.01
C THR A 51 -2.93 2.09 -2.00
N PRO A 52 -4.26 2.23 -1.94
CA PRO A 52 -4.90 3.55 -1.81
C PRO A 52 -4.40 4.35 -0.60
N ALA A 53 -4.12 3.68 0.52
CA ALA A 53 -3.57 4.32 1.71
C ALA A 53 -2.14 4.85 1.48
N GLN A 54 -1.30 4.08 0.78
CA GLN A 54 0.05 4.52 0.41
C GLN A 54 0.01 5.69 -0.59
N PHE A 55 -0.94 5.66 -1.53
CA PHE A 55 -1.19 6.77 -2.44
C PHE A 55 -1.53 8.05 -1.67
N HIS A 56 -2.50 8.01 -0.76
CA HIS A 56 -2.91 9.18 0.01
C HIS A 56 -1.79 9.69 0.94
N ALA A 57 -0.92 8.81 1.44
CA ALA A 57 0.25 9.23 2.22
C ALA A 57 1.29 9.99 1.36
N ALA A 58 1.50 9.56 0.11
CA ALA A 58 2.47 10.18 -0.79
C ALA A 58 1.92 11.43 -1.51
N TYR A 59 0.65 11.43 -1.88
CA TYR A 59 -0.03 12.50 -2.64
C TYR A 59 -1.35 12.89 -1.94
N PRO A 60 -1.29 13.54 -0.77
CA PRO A 60 -2.47 13.83 0.06
C PRO A 60 -3.49 14.77 -0.61
N ASP A 61 -3.04 15.65 -1.50
CA ASP A 61 -3.90 16.64 -2.16
C ASP A 61 -4.44 16.15 -3.51
N VAL A 62 -4.06 14.94 -3.95
CA VAL A 62 -4.54 14.33 -5.19
C VAL A 62 -5.72 13.42 -4.86
N THR A 63 -6.88 13.73 -5.43
CA THR A 63 -8.08 12.92 -5.24
C THR A 63 -7.96 11.62 -6.04
N LEU A 64 -7.98 10.49 -5.33
CA LEU A 64 -8.10 9.16 -5.93
C LEU A 64 -9.57 8.86 -6.22
N VAL A 65 -9.99 8.95 -7.48
CA VAL A 65 -11.39 8.82 -7.90
C VAL A 65 -11.71 7.35 -8.19
N THR A 66 -12.24 6.63 -7.20
CA THR A 66 -12.68 5.24 -7.37
C THR A 66 -14.11 5.15 -7.97
N PRO A 67 -14.49 4.03 -8.61
CA PRO A 67 -15.81 3.86 -9.21
C PRO A 67 -16.98 4.06 -8.23
N ASP A 68 -16.78 3.69 -6.95
CA ASP A 68 -17.81 3.80 -5.91
C ASP A 68 -17.93 5.22 -5.32
N MET A 69 -17.05 6.13 -5.70
CA MET A 69 -17.06 7.50 -5.21
C MET A 69 -18.10 8.33 -5.97
N MET A 70 -19.11 8.83 -5.26
CA MET A 70 -19.99 9.86 -5.78
C MET A 70 -19.17 11.12 -6.06
N SER A 71 -18.92 11.40 -7.34
CA SER A 71 -18.18 12.59 -7.78
C SER A 71 -18.97 13.37 -8.82
N THR A 72 -18.84 14.69 -8.81
CA THR A 72 -19.38 15.54 -9.86
C THR A 72 -18.52 15.41 -11.12
N ARG A 73 -19.14 15.54 -12.30
CA ARG A 73 -18.45 15.53 -13.61
C ARG A 73 -17.72 16.85 -13.88
N GLU A 74 -16.93 17.30 -12.92
CA GLU A 74 -16.13 18.51 -13.05
C GLU A 74 -14.82 18.22 -13.79
N MET A 75 -14.55 19.00 -14.85
CA MET A 75 -13.32 18.94 -15.64
C MET A 75 -12.20 19.71 -14.92
N ARG A 76 -11.06 19.05 -14.64
CA ARG A 76 -9.93 19.61 -13.87
C ARG A 76 -8.59 19.25 -14.53
N GLN A 77 -8.06 20.14 -15.36
CA GLN A 77 -6.83 19.87 -16.15
C GLN A 77 -5.50 20.07 -15.39
N ASN A 78 -5.50 20.03 -14.06
CA ASN A 78 -4.31 20.31 -13.25
C ASN A 78 -3.71 19.06 -12.58
N ASN A 79 -4.06 17.85 -13.00
CA ASN A 79 -3.59 16.59 -12.37
C ASN A 79 -3.92 16.48 -10.86
N SER A 80 -5.02 17.08 -10.42
CA SER A 80 -5.51 16.94 -9.04
C SER A 80 -6.43 15.74 -8.82
N ARG A 81 -6.86 15.07 -9.89
CA ARG A 81 -7.78 13.91 -9.86
C ARG A 81 -7.20 12.75 -10.65
N TYR A 82 -6.88 11.67 -9.94
CA TYR A 82 -6.37 10.46 -10.56
C TYR A 82 -7.44 9.37 -10.55
N PHE A 83 -7.66 8.74 -11.71
CA PHE A 83 -8.63 7.66 -11.89
C PHE A 83 -7.86 6.33 -11.95
N PRO A 84 -7.74 5.59 -10.83
CA PRO A 84 -6.89 4.41 -10.78
C PRO A 84 -7.52 3.21 -11.48
N LYS A 85 -6.66 2.39 -12.07
CA LYS A 85 -6.96 0.99 -12.36
C LYS A 85 -6.47 0.15 -11.18
N LEU A 86 -7.36 -0.64 -10.60
CA LEU A 86 -7.04 -1.52 -9.48
C LEU A 86 -6.88 -2.98 -9.95
N ASP A 87 -6.02 -3.74 -9.27
CA ASP A 87 -5.98 -5.20 -9.41
C ASP A 87 -6.99 -5.90 -8.46
N SER A 88 -6.99 -7.23 -8.45
CA SER A 88 -7.86 -8.04 -7.60
C SER A 88 -7.60 -7.87 -6.09
N GLU A 89 -6.42 -7.36 -5.71
CA GLU A 89 -6.06 -7.07 -4.31
C GLU A 89 -6.35 -5.61 -3.93
N GLY A 90 -6.87 -4.81 -4.88
CA GLY A 90 -7.14 -3.38 -4.67
C GLY A 90 -5.88 -2.50 -4.74
N ARG A 91 -4.77 -3.00 -5.30
CA ARG A 91 -3.56 -2.18 -5.52
C ARG A 91 -3.69 -1.40 -6.82
N ILE A 92 -3.12 -0.21 -6.85
CA ILE A 92 -3.13 0.66 -8.02
C ILE A 92 -2.11 0.15 -9.03
N ILE A 93 -2.55 -0.33 -10.19
CA ILE A 93 -1.69 -0.87 -11.25
C ILE A 93 -1.56 0.07 -12.47
N GLY A 94 -2.18 1.24 -12.39
CA GLY A 94 -2.22 2.23 -13.47
C GLY A 94 -3.38 3.18 -13.27
N GLY A 95 -3.74 3.94 -14.32
CA GLY A 95 -4.80 4.94 -14.26
C GLY A 95 -4.50 6.12 -15.18
N SER A 96 -5.25 7.21 -15.01
CA SER A 96 -5.07 8.43 -15.79
C SER A 96 -5.53 9.67 -15.02
N PHE A 97 -4.93 10.82 -15.34
CA PHE A 97 -5.52 12.13 -15.04
C PHE A 97 -6.48 12.52 -16.17
N MET A 98 -7.56 13.25 -15.85
CA MET A 98 -8.51 13.80 -16.82
C MET A 98 -8.70 15.30 -16.61
#